data_AF-A0A645II43-F1
#
_entry.id   AF-A0A645II43-F1
#
_cell.length_a   1.000
_cell.length_b   1.000
_cell.length_c   1.000
_cell.angle_alpha   90.00
_cell.angle_beta   90.00
_cell.angle_gamma   90.00
#
_symmetry.space_group_name_H-M   'P 1'
#
loop_
_entity.id
_entity.type
_entity.pdbx_description
1 polymer ?
#
loop_
_entity_poly.entity_id
_entity_poly.type
_entity_poly.pdbx_seq_one_letter_code
_entity_poly.pdbx_strand_id
1 'polypeptide(L)'
;MKVNEQLLSDYTDTLPFATMVDLAPAGQFSLDPLDFNNTIELGSDWLAPKIITLHENATIKLPNGQSLRVELYIDYYETAALWLAREVAREYLSMDKRSSHYQELQLPDLNVDYSFAYNAISPTLIVQEENKVMRVSLYQTSSDYNIPVDVWVRTFVDSIK
;
A
#
# COMPACT_ATOMS: atom_id res chain seq x y z
N MET A 1 -15.88 -4.15 -15.81
CA MET A 1 -14.53 -4.23 -15.23
C MET A 1 -13.77 -5.33 -15.96
N LYS A 2 -12.67 -4.99 -16.64
CA LYS A 2 -11.70 -5.99 -17.10
C LYS A 2 -10.65 -6.08 -16.02
N VAL A 3 -10.36 -7.28 -15.54
CA VAL A 3 -9.30 -7.54 -14.57
C VAL A 3 -8.33 -8.51 -15.21
N ASN A 4 -7.05 -8.20 -15.16
CA ASN A 4 -5.98 -9.10 -15.57
C ASN A 4 -5.00 -9.26 -14.41
N GLU A 5 -5.03 -10.43 -13.78
CA GLU A 5 -4.07 -10.82 -12.76
C GLU A 5 -2.86 -11.49 -13.42
N GLN A 6 -1.67 -11.12 -12.98
CA GLN A 6 -0.42 -11.75 -13.40
C GLN A 6 0.58 -11.78 -12.24
N LEU A 7 1.62 -12.60 -12.38
CA LEU A 7 2.75 -12.59 -11.45
C LEU A 7 3.48 -11.25 -11.55
N LEU A 8 3.86 -10.71 -10.40
CA LEU A 8 4.62 -9.45 -10.35
C LEU A 8 5.98 -9.58 -11.07
N SER A 9 6.58 -10.77 -11.10
CA SER A 9 7.82 -11.05 -11.83
C SER A 9 7.72 -10.83 -13.34
N ASP A 10 6.52 -10.96 -13.89
CA ASP A 10 6.27 -10.86 -15.33
C ASP A 10 5.81 -9.45 -15.73
N TYR A 11 5.49 -8.62 -14.75
CA TYR A 11 5.10 -7.23 -14.95
C TYR A 11 6.33 -6.35 -15.18
N THR A 12 6.36 -5.66 -16.31
CA THR A 12 7.54 -4.88 -16.77
C THR A 12 7.29 -3.37 -16.82
N ASP A 13 6.04 -2.95 -16.68
CA ASP A 13 5.69 -1.53 -16.66
C ASP A 13 6.04 -0.89 -15.30
N THR A 14 6.23 0.42 -15.31
CA THR A 14 6.50 1.18 -14.08
C THR A 14 5.21 1.40 -13.28
N LEU A 15 5.28 1.14 -11.97
CA LEU A 15 4.19 1.44 -11.05
C LEU A 15 4.13 2.93 -10.72
N PRO A 16 2.93 3.52 -10.58
CA PRO A 16 2.75 4.94 -10.24
C PRO A 16 2.83 5.21 -8.73
N PHE A 17 3.43 4.31 -7.97
CA PHE A 17 3.56 4.37 -6.52
C PHE A 17 4.75 3.53 -6.05
N ALA A 18 5.19 3.77 -4.82
CA ALA A 18 6.26 3.03 -4.18
C ALA A 18 5.86 1.57 -3.92
N THR A 19 6.85 0.67 -3.85
CA THR A 19 6.64 -0.74 -3.53
C THR A 19 7.45 -1.15 -2.30
N MET A 20 7.42 -2.44 -1.95
CA MET A 20 8.19 -2.97 -0.83
C MET A 20 9.70 -2.67 -0.93
N VAL A 21 10.25 -2.57 -2.14
CA VAL A 21 11.68 -2.26 -2.34
C VAL A 21 12.04 -0.87 -1.79
N ASP A 22 11.10 0.09 -1.85
CA ASP A 22 11.29 1.46 -1.37
C ASP A 22 11.21 1.56 0.16
N LEU A 23 10.67 0.52 0.82
CA LEU A 23 10.63 0.39 2.28
C LEU A 23 11.91 -0.21 2.89
N ALA A 24 12.90 -0.56 2.07
CA ALA A 24 14.15 -1.17 2.51
C ALA A 24 15.37 -0.21 2.41
N PRO A 25 15.40 0.93 3.12
CA PRO A 25 16.44 1.95 2.93
C PRO A 25 17.85 1.53 3.42
N ALA A 26 18.00 0.39 4.10
CA ALA A 26 19.30 -0.07 4.63
C ALA A 26 19.48 -1.61 4.64
N GLY A 27 18.57 -2.36 4.02
CA GLY A 27 18.54 -3.82 4.09
C GLY A 27 18.80 -4.50 2.75
N GLN A 28 19.08 -5.80 2.78
CA GLN A 28 18.99 -6.63 1.57
C GLN A 28 17.53 -7.08 1.42
N PHE A 29 16.92 -6.66 0.33
CA PHE A 29 15.57 -7.04 -0.08
C PHE A 29 15.61 -8.31 -0.91
N SER A 30 14.73 -9.25 -0.60
CA SER A 30 14.41 -10.38 -1.49
C SER A 30 12.91 -10.57 -1.48
N LEU A 31 12.30 -10.54 -2.66
CA LEU A 31 10.98 -11.15 -2.85
C LEU A 31 11.09 -12.64 -2.49
N ASP A 32 10.09 -13.17 -1.80
CA ASP A 32 10.10 -14.59 -1.45
C ASP A 32 9.96 -15.43 -2.75
N PRO A 33 10.99 -16.22 -3.11
CA PRO A 33 11.11 -16.83 -4.44
C PRO A 33 10.17 -18.02 -4.67
N LEU A 34 9.43 -18.43 -3.64
CA LEU A 34 8.57 -19.61 -3.65
C LEU A 34 7.07 -19.27 -3.68
N ASP A 35 6.72 -17.99 -3.56
CA ASP A 35 5.32 -17.59 -3.36
C ASP A 35 4.70 -17.11 -4.68
N PHE A 36 3.73 -17.89 -5.17
CA PHE A 36 2.70 -17.46 -6.14
C PHE A 36 1.84 -16.29 -5.64
N ASN A 37 2.19 -15.68 -4.51
CA ASN A 37 1.43 -14.64 -3.81
C ASN A 37 1.94 -13.23 -4.16
N ASN A 38 3.02 -13.10 -4.94
CA ASN A 38 3.46 -11.82 -5.49
C ASN A 38 2.71 -11.54 -6.79
N THR A 39 1.56 -10.87 -6.69
CA THR A 39 0.65 -10.65 -7.82
C THR A 39 0.35 -9.19 -8.03
N ILE A 40 0.02 -8.88 -9.28
CA ILE A 40 -0.51 -7.59 -9.68
C ILE A 40 -1.75 -7.81 -10.52
N GLU A 41 -2.83 -7.15 -10.13
CA GLU A 41 -4.08 -7.09 -10.85
C GLU A 41 -4.25 -5.71 -11.48
N LEU A 42 -4.49 -5.69 -12.79
CA LEU A 42 -4.74 -4.47 -13.54
C LEU A 42 -6.20 -4.41 -13.94
N GLY A 43 -6.85 -3.30 -13.61
CA GLY A 43 -8.25 -3.05 -13.87
C GLY A 43 -8.54 -1.68 -14.51
N SER A 44 -9.71 -1.58 -15.11
CA SER A 44 -10.27 -0.29 -15.53
C SER A 44 -11.78 -0.34 -15.71
N ASP A 45 -12.42 0.81 -15.51
CA ASP A 45 -13.77 1.11 -15.93
C ASP A 45 -13.96 2.62 -16.18
N TRP A 46 -15.21 3.06 -16.33
CA TRP A 46 -15.57 4.45 -16.65
C TRP A 46 -15.43 5.41 -15.46
N LEU A 47 -15.40 4.89 -14.23
CA LEU A 47 -15.25 5.64 -12.98
C LEU A 47 -13.79 5.67 -12.54
N ALA A 48 -13.04 4.59 -12.77
CA ALA A 48 -11.61 4.48 -12.52
C ALA A 48 -10.90 3.96 -13.78
N PRO A 49 -10.42 4.86 -14.65
CA PRO A 49 -9.65 4.48 -15.84
C PRO A 49 -8.40 3.63 -15.56
N LYS A 50 -7.88 3.67 -14.33
CA LYS A 50 -6.77 2.83 -13.89
C LYS A 50 -7.01 2.33 -12.48
N ILE A 51 -6.99 1.01 -12.33
CA ILE A 51 -7.08 0.30 -11.06
C ILE A 51 -5.88 -0.64 -11.01
N ILE A 52 -5.14 -0.62 -9.91
CA ILE A 52 -4.03 -1.54 -9.66
C ILE A 52 -4.20 -2.10 -8.26
N THR A 53 -4.27 -3.42 -8.15
CA THR A 53 -4.12 -4.11 -6.86
C THR A 53 -2.78 -4.84 -6.88
N LEU A 54 -1.93 -4.54 -5.91
CA LEU A 54 -0.61 -5.15 -5.74
C LEU A 54 -0.57 -5.92 -4.44
N HIS A 55 -0.02 -7.13 -4.50
CA HIS A 55 0.32 -7.92 -3.33
C HIS A 55 1.79 -8.32 -3.41
N GLU A 56 2.56 -7.95 -2.39
CA GLU A 56 3.98 -8.30 -2.26
C GLU A 56 4.24 -9.01 -0.92
N ASN A 57 4.96 -10.12 -0.99
CA ASN A 57 5.56 -10.87 0.11
C ASN A 57 7.07 -10.79 -0.06
N ALA A 58 7.74 -10.22 0.95
CA ALA A 58 9.19 -10.06 0.94
C ALA A 58 9.81 -10.39 2.27
N THR A 59 11.08 -10.80 2.20
CA THR A 59 11.98 -10.86 3.34
C THR A 59 12.95 -9.68 3.30
N ILE A 60 12.95 -8.87 4.35
CA ILE A 60 13.90 -7.76 4.54
C ILE A 60 14.95 -8.21 5.56
N LYS A 61 16.23 -8.22 5.16
CA LYS A 61 17.35 -8.42 6.09
C LYS A 61 17.80 -7.09 6.68
N LEU A 62 17.69 -6.95 7.99
CA LEU A 62 18.10 -5.78 8.74
C LEU A 62 19.63 -5.75 8.97
N PRO A 63 20.25 -4.57 9.20
CA PRO A 63 21.69 -4.46 9.46
C PRO A 63 22.20 -5.27 10.66
N ASN A 64 21.32 -5.58 11.62
CA ASN A 64 21.63 -6.41 12.78
C ASN A 64 21.62 -7.93 12.47
N GLY A 65 21.37 -8.33 11.21
CA GLY A 65 21.32 -9.72 10.77
C GLY A 65 19.97 -10.41 10.94
N GLN A 66 18.95 -9.74 11.51
CA GLN A 66 17.60 -10.28 11.61
C GLN A 66 16.87 -10.22 10.26
N SER A 67 15.96 -11.17 10.03
CA SER A 67 15.07 -11.20 8.87
C SER A 67 13.65 -10.86 9.29
N LEU A 68 13.02 -9.95 8.54
CA LEU A 68 11.63 -9.56 8.71
C LEU A 68 10.84 -10.05 7.49
N ARG A 69 9.82 -10.89 7.67
CA ARG A 69 8.84 -11.15 6.61
C ARG A 69 7.79 -10.04 6.66
N VAL A 70 7.55 -9.43 5.51
CA VAL A 70 6.63 -8.31 5.32
C VAL A 70 5.69 -8.65 4.19
N GLU A 71 4.42 -8.36 4.40
CA GLU A 71 3.38 -8.40 3.38
C GLU A 71 2.86 -6.99 3.15
N LEU A 72 2.75 -6.61 1.87
CA LEU A 72 2.28 -5.31 1.44
C LEU A 72 1.12 -5.53 0.47
N TYR A 73 0.00 -4.90 0.79
CA TYR A 73 -1.18 -4.84 -0.07
C TYR A 73 -1.41 -3.39 -0.44
N ILE A 74 -1.56 -3.12 -1.73
CA ILE A 74 -1.88 -1.78 -2.25
C ILE A 74 -3.09 -1.88 -3.16
N ASP A 75 -4.13 -1.12 -2.86
CA ASP A 75 -5.18 -0.79 -3.82
C ASP A 75 -4.98 0.65 -4.30
N TYR A 76 -4.78 0.82 -5.61
CA TYR A 76 -4.56 2.12 -6.25
C TYR A 76 -5.59 2.40 -7.33
N TYR A 77 -6.08 3.64 -7.36
CA TYR A 77 -7.07 4.12 -8.31
C TYR A 77 -6.65 5.48 -8.88
N GLU A 78 -6.67 5.63 -10.20
CA GLU A 78 -6.86 6.94 -10.84
C GLU A 78 -8.32 7.03 -11.26
N THR A 79 -9.04 7.94 -10.63
CA THR A 79 -10.48 8.13 -10.84
C THR A 79 -10.75 9.16 -11.93
N ALA A 80 -11.94 9.11 -12.52
CA ALA A 80 -12.37 10.04 -13.58
C ALA A 80 -12.63 11.47 -13.07
N ALA A 81 -12.71 11.68 -11.75
CA ALA A 81 -12.97 12.99 -11.14
C ALA A 81 -12.42 13.08 -9.70
N LEU A 82 -11.95 14.27 -9.31
CA LEU A 82 -11.37 14.53 -7.97
C LEU A 82 -12.31 14.13 -6.82
N TRP A 83 -13.60 14.43 -6.95
CA TRP A 83 -14.58 14.11 -5.90
C TRP A 83 -14.76 12.59 -5.76
N LEU A 84 -14.58 11.82 -6.83
CA LEU A 84 -14.73 10.38 -6.81
C LEU A 84 -13.57 9.72 -6.06
N ALA A 85 -12.34 10.20 -6.24
CA ALA A 85 -11.19 9.80 -5.42
C ALA A 85 -11.47 9.99 -3.92
N ARG A 86 -12.06 11.13 -3.55
CA ARG A 86 -12.46 11.40 -2.17
C ARG A 86 -13.49 10.40 -1.64
N GLU A 87 -14.48 10.02 -2.44
CA GLU A 87 -15.50 9.05 -2.04
C GLU A 87 -14.94 7.64 -1.91
N VAL A 88 -14.04 7.21 -2.81
CA VAL A 88 -13.34 5.92 -2.69
C VAL A 88 -12.56 5.87 -1.36
N ALA A 89 -11.79 6.91 -1.05
CA ALA A 89 -11.04 6.99 0.21
C ALA A 89 -11.96 6.96 1.45
N ARG A 90 -13.12 7.63 1.39
CA ARG A 90 -14.11 7.63 2.47
C ARG A 90 -14.77 6.26 2.67
N GLU A 91 -15.08 5.57 1.59
CA GLU A 91 -15.71 4.25 1.66
C GLU A 91 -14.78 3.24 2.32
N TYR A 92 -13.51 3.18 1.90
CA TYR A 92 -12.50 2.33 2.55
C TYR A 92 -12.40 2.62 4.06
N LEU A 93 -12.30 3.90 4.44
CA LEU A 93 -12.24 4.28 5.85
C LEU A 93 -13.52 3.89 6.60
N SER A 94 -14.70 4.10 5.99
CA SER A 94 -15.98 3.76 6.60
C SER A 94 -16.15 2.25 6.77
N MET A 95 -15.63 1.45 5.86
CA MET A 95 -15.65 -0.01 5.95
C MET A 95 -14.75 -0.47 7.10
N ASP A 96 -13.51 0.00 7.15
CA ASP A 96 -12.53 -0.43 8.16
C ASP A 96 -12.87 0.08 9.58
N LYS A 97 -13.54 1.23 9.71
CA LYS A 97 -14.09 1.72 10.99
C LYS A 97 -15.06 0.76 11.65
N ARG A 98 -15.64 -0.19 10.90
CA ARG A 98 -16.54 -1.22 11.44
C ARG A 98 -15.79 -2.41 12.04
N SER A 99 -14.48 -2.50 11.84
CA SER A 99 -13.64 -3.55 12.43
C SER A 99 -13.53 -3.37 13.95
N SER A 100 -13.58 -4.49 14.69
CA SER A 100 -13.35 -4.50 16.14
C SER A 100 -11.91 -4.11 16.53
N HIS A 101 -10.99 -4.16 15.57
CA HIS A 101 -9.57 -3.84 15.77
C HIS A 101 -9.23 -2.40 15.34
N TYR A 102 -10.24 -1.60 14.97
CA TYR A 102 -10.02 -0.25 14.48
C TYR A 102 -9.42 0.66 15.55
N GLN A 103 -8.26 1.24 15.26
CA GLN A 103 -7.62 2.25 16.09
C GLN A 103 -6.92 3.27 15.21
N GLU A 104 -7.28 4.55 15.33
CA GLU A 104 -6.63 5.63 14.57
C GLU A 104 -5.14 5.75 14.95
N LEU A 105 -4.31 5.94 13.92
CA LEU A 105 -2.88 6.26 14.07
C LEU A 105 -2.68 7.76 13.83
N GLN A 106 -1.82 8.37 14.63
CA GLN A 106 -1.45 9.77 14.41
C GLN A 106 -0.58 9.87 13.17
N LEU A 107 -0.91 10.82 12.31
CA LEU A 107 -0.14 11.17 11.13
C LEU A 107 0.52 12.54 11.31
N PRO A 108 1.75 12.74 10.81
CA PRO A 108 2.29 14.08 10.62
C PRO A 108 1.49 14.83 9.54
N ASP A 109 1.76 16.12 9.36
CA ASP A 109 1.28 16.82 8.17
C ASP A 109 2.01 16.28 6.93
N LEU A 110 1.22 15.80 5.96
CA LEU A 110 1.67 15.08 4.78
C LEU A 110 1.58 15.93 3.50
N ASN A 111 0.93 17.10 3.58
CA ASN A 111 0.66 17.99 2.44
C ASN A 111 0.05 17.22 1.25
N VAL A 112 -1.08 16.56 1.51
CA VAL A 112 -1.93 15.87 0.54
C VAL A 112 -3.39 16.23 0.78
N ASP A 113 -4.22 16.10 -0.24
CA ASP A 113 -5.65 16.44 -0.18
C ASP A 113 -6.43 15.69 0.92
N TYR A 114 -6.06 14.43 1.18
CA TYR A 114 -6.68 13.59 2.22
C TYR A 114 -5.75 12.46 2.64
N SER A 115 -5.65 12.22 3.95
CA SER A 115 -4.90 11.08 4.47
C SER A 115 -5.46 10.60 5.80
N PHE A 116 -5.54 9.29 5.99
CA PHE A 116 -5.91 8.65 7.25
C PHE A 116 -5.05 7.41 7.46
N ALA A 117 -4.51 7.23 8.66
CA ALA A 117 -3.86 5.98 9.05
C ALA A 117 -4.54 5.40 10.28
N TYR A 118 -4.60 4.08 10.32
CA TYR A 118 -5.24 3.33 11.40
C TYR A 118 -4.70 1.91 11.43
N ASN A 119 -4.84 1.26 12.58
CA ASN A 119 -4.78 -0.18 12.68
C ASN A 119 -6.18 -0.75 12.47
N ALA A 120 -6.29 -1.82 11.68
CA ALA A 120 -7.45 -2.70 11.65
C ALA A 120 -6.94 -4.14 11.83
N ILE A 121 -6.94 -4.95 10.78
CA ILE A 121 -6.24 -6.25 10.79
C ILE A 121 -4.72 -6.02 10.75
N SER A 122 -4.29 -5.02 9.98
CA SER A 122 -2.92 -4.55 9.87
C SER A 122 -2.89 -3.00 9.85
N PRO A 123 -1.75 -2.38 10.18
CA PRO A 123 -1.52 -0.96 9.93
C PRO A 123 -1.86 -0.61 8.47
N THR A 124 -2.74 0.37 8.29
CA THR A 124 -3.25 0.78 6.99
C THR A 124 -3.20 2.29 6.85
N LEU A 125 -2.78 2.76 5.67
CA LEU A 125 -2.82 4.15 5.23
C LEU A 125 -3.79 4.26 4.07
N ILE A 126 -4.69 5.23 4.13
CA ILE A 126 -5.43 5.72 2.97
C ILE A 126 -4.88 7.11 2.67
N VAL A 127 -4.46 7.33 1.43
CA VAL A 127 -4.04 8.64 0.93
C VAL A 127 -4.76 8.94 -0.38
N GLN A 128 -5.17 10.18 -0.56
CA GLN A 128 -5.68 10.72 -1.81
C GLN A 128 -4.97 12.04 -2.11
N GLU A 129 -4.58 12.17 -3.37
CA GLU A 129 -4.00 13.37 -3.96
C GLU A 129 -4.58 13.53 -5.37
N GLU A 130 -5.17 14.68 -5.67
CA GLU A 130 -5.90 14.91 -6.90
C GLU A 130 -6.96 13.81 -7.19
N ASN A 131 -6.91 13.17 -8.35
CA ASN A 131 -7.80 12.07 -8.71
C ASN A 131 -7.26 10.68 -8.33
N LYS A 132 -6.12 10.62 -7.64
CA LYS A 132 -5.43 9.39 -7.25
C LYS A 132 -5.81 9.00 -5.83
N VAL A 133 -6.03 7.71 -5.59
CA VAL A 133 -6.25 7.15 -4.25
C VAL A 133 -5.36 5.94 -4.10
N MET A 134 -4.75 5.80 -2.93
CA MET A 134 -3.99 4.62 -2.56
C MET A 134 -4.36 4.18 -1.14
N ARG A 135 -4.75 2.92 -1.00
CA ARG A 135 -4.88 2.24 0.28
C ARG A 135 -3.72 1.25 0.40
N VAL A 136 -2.91 1.43 1.43
CA VAL A 136 -1.71 0.64 1.69
C VAL A 136 -1.89 -0.08 3.02
N SER A 137 -1.85 -1.40 3.03
CA SER A 137 -1.88 -2.21 4.24
C SER A 137 -0.56 -2.97 4.37
N LEU A 138 0.10 -2.80 5.53
CA LEU A 138 1.41 -3.38 5.80
C LEU A 138 1.30 -4.37 6.95
N TYR A 139 1.59 -5.65 6.69
CA TYR A 139 1.67 -6.67 7.71
C TYR A 139 3.12 -7.15 7.86
N GLN A 140 3.52 -7.51 9.07
CA GLN A 140 4.87 -7.98 9.32
C GLN A 140 4.94 -8.96 10.48
N THR A 141 5.77 -9.99 10.34
CA THR A 141 5.96 -11.03 11.35
C THR A 141 7.24 -10.76 12.16
N SER A 142 7.21 -9.81 13.09
CA SER A 142 8.29 -9.61 14.05
C SER A 142 7.76 -9.05 15.36
N SER A 143 8.25 -9.59 16.48
CA SER A 143 8.00 -9.05 17.82
C SER A 143 8.97 -7.92 18.19
N ASP A 144 10.14 -7.88 17.53
CA ASP A 144 11.30 -7.13 18.03
C ASP A 144 11.56 -5.86 17.24
N TYR A 145 11.01 -5.77 16.02
CA TYR A 145 11.19 -4.63 15.14
C TYR A 145 9.96 -4.41 14.26
N ASN A 146 9.44 -3.19 14.27
CA ASN A 146 8.44 -2.72 13.30
C ASN A 146 9.04 -1.60 12.46
N ILE A 147 8.74 -1.59 11.15
CA ILE A 147 9.04 -0.44 10.31
C ILE A 147 8.30 0.77 10.90
N PRO A 148 8.99 1.87 11.26
CA PRO A 148 8.34 3.00 11.88
C PRO A 148 7.23 3.58 11.00
N VAL A 149 6.09 3.95 11.60
CA VAL A 149 4.93 4.46 10.87
C VAL A 149 5.28 5.65 9.98
N ASP A 150 6.02 6.61 10.52
CA ASP A 150 6.45 7.79 9.78
C ASP A 150 7.32 7.46 8.55
N VAL A 151 8.09 6.37 8.60
CA VAL A 151 8.96 5.99 7.49
C VAL A 151 8.12 5.47 6.33
N TRP A 152 7.33 4.42 6.55
CA TRP A 152 6.56 3.82 5.46
C TRP A 152 5.47 4.76 4.95
N VAL A 153 4.79 5.49 5.84
CA VAL A 153 3.78 6.48 5.43
C VAL A 153 4.38 7.52 4.48
N ARG A 154 5.54 8.08 4.81
CA ARG A 154 6.20 9.08 3.94
C ARG A 154 6.60 8.49 2.61
N THR A 155 7.15 7.28 2.59
CA THR A 155 7.51 6.58 1.33
C THR A 155 6.31 6.51 0.37
N PHE A 156 5.14 6.10 0.85
CA PHE A 156 3.97 5.98 -0.01
C PHE A 156 3.33 7.32 -0.36
N VAL A 157 3.26 8.25 0.59
CA VAL A 157 2.74 9.61 0.34
C VAL A 157 3.57 10.36 -0.68
N ASP A 158 4.89 10.25 -0.64
CA ASP A 158 5.75 10.96 -1.60
C ASP A 158 5.70 10.31 -2.98
N SER A 159 5.31 9.04 -3.07
CA SER A 159 5.19 8.32 -4.35
C SER A 159 3.90 8.60 -5.13
N ILE A 160 2.82 9.02 -4.46
CA ILE A 160 1.52 9.26 -5.11
C ILE A 160 1.39 10.69 -5.66
N LYS A 161 2.20 11.62 -5.13
CA LYS A 161 2.23 13.02 -5.57
C LYS A 161 2.58 13.11 -7.05
#